data_AF-A0A0W0V910-F1
#
_entry.id   AF-A0A0W0V910-F1
#
_cell.length_a   1.000
_cell.length_b   1.000
_cell.length_c   1.000
_cell.angle_alpha   90.00
_cell.angle_beta   90.00
_cell.angle_gamma   90.00
#
_symmetry.space_group_name_H-M   'P 1'
#
loop_
_entity.id
_entity.type
_entity.pdbx_description
1 polymer ?
#
loop_
_entity_poly.entity_id
_entity_poly.type
_entity_poly.pdbx_seq_one_letter_code
_entity_poly.pdbx_strand_id
1 'polypeptide(L)'
;MGGQLHLNNGNPQQDRENTCVSGYSRGKENFALSNFDDNNGNGYDFNDPDVGNVHFQTSEHYLHFQKLTPEAKVKYRDKWENTPRPSDILKENKKLPPSDLRYSFKDNKPSAEWDRDKVAVQMQINATKYAQSSSFRDSINKSIELGKSFNDGKGAAVIIEDTSTADHVETNWGTGPDGKGTNILGNTQTAFANMVANKQISTADRTPSLKSITSNPSSQSSYDQAKRQFQNGFQNTLINTRAKAAQARGIDPYYLRTDTSDLGGSLVRRAALNGTVQMTPMTSSTGFNQAPSNRIDQLSQKMHSTRQSANPISFGANNPLTFKTVPVSVATAGFQGLRDALKKQQIPVADNGHSLIDYYLSASSDNKSKMEAAHLLTGYAVKSVMGNLAVESRMSVVDNIGKSTAAIKHDAHALKIEFKSAREASEFARKLAEQGITSHTFPGQMKTPQGKNKNLIFLTQGDLEKIAEKSKLAEKTSAGMAYKTVTEDFQQSKYAKTQSNQMNRSVS
;
A
#
# COMPACT_ATOMS: atom_id res chain seq x y z
N MET A 1 -10.00 7.13 -23.73
CA MET A 1 -8.95 8.13 -23.97
C MET A 1 -7.70 7.78 -23.14
N GLY A 2 -6.77 6.91 -23.56
CA GLY A 2 -5.49 6.82 -22.82
C GLY A 2 -4.80 8.19 -22.69
N GLY A 3 -3.75 8.33 -21.88
CA GLY A 3 -3.05 9.62 -21.77
C GLY A 3 -2.95 10.21 -20.38
N GLN A 4 -2.87 11.53 -20.32
CA GLN A 4 -2.82 12.32 -19.10
C GLN A 4 -4.25 12.51 -18.56
N LEU A 5 -4.54 11.97 -17.38
CA LEU A 5 -5.89 11.92 -16.82
C LEU A 5 -5.96 12.73 -15.52
N HIS A 6 -7.05 13.48 -15.37
CA HIS A 6 -7.47 14.11 -14.13
C HIS A 6 -8.79 13.47 -13.68
N LEU A 7 -8.81 12.91 -12.48
CA LEU A 7 -9.95 12.24 -11.87
C LEU A 7 -10.68 13.22 -10.95
N ASN A 8 -11.97 13.39 -11.17
CA ASN A 8 -12.77 14.33 -10.38
C ASN A 8 -13.03 13.78 -8.98
N ASN A 9 -12.24 14.24 -8.00
CA ASN A 9 -12.42 13.98 -6.58
C ASN A 9 -13.20 15.09 -5.85
N GLY A 10 -13.78 16.06 -6.58
CA GLY A 10 -14.37 17.26 -6.01
C GLY A 10 -13.40 18.43 -5.84
N ASN A 11 -12.09 18.21 -6.04
CA ASN A 11 -11.12 19.29 -6.20
C ASN A 11 -11.00 19.67 -7.68
N PRO A 12 -11.32 20.92 -8.07
CA PRO A 12 -11.16 21.36 -9.46
C PRO A 12 -9.70 21.55 -9.88
N GLN A 13 -8.75 21.60 -8.93
CA GLN A 13 -7.33 21.73 -9.21
C GLN A 13 -6.70 20.38 -9.56
N GLN A 14 -5.80 20.40 -10.54
CA GLN A 14 -4.95 19.26 -10.86
C GLN A 14 -3.86 19.15 -9.80
N ASP A 15 -3.89 18.06 -9.04
CA ASP A 15 -2.90 17.73 -8.03
C ASP A 15 -2.41 16.30 -8.20
N ARG A 16 -1.40 15.93 -7.41
CA ARG A 16 -0.78 14.60 -7.45
C ARG A 16 -1.73 13.48 -7.03
N GLU A 17 -2.75 13.79 -6.24
CA GLU A 17 -3.70 12.80 -5.72
C GLU A 17 -4.82 12.50 -6.73
N ASN A 18 -5.01 13.37 -7.72
CA ASN A 18 -6.08 13.21 -8.70
C ASN A 18 -5.61 13.22 -10.16
N THR A 19 -4.31 13.33 -10.42
CA THR A 19 -3.76 13.39 -11.78
C THR A 19 -2.74 12.27 -12.04
N CYS A 20 -2.85 11.60 -13.18
CA CYS A 20 -1.95 10.50 -13.57
C CYS A 20 -1.69 10.45 -15.09
N VAL A 21 -0.78 9.57 -15.48
CA VAL A 21 -0.63 9.08 -16.86
C VAL A 21 -1.13 7.64 -16.91
N SER A 22 -1.94 7.30 -17.90
CA SER A 22 -2.47 5.95 -18.09
C SER A 22 -2.15 5.43 -19.49
N GLY A 23 -1.78 4.16 -19.58
CA GLY A 23 -1.61 3.44 -20.83
C GLY A 23 -1.75 1.94 -20.63
N TYR A 24 -2.74 1.32 -21.27
CA TYR A 24 -2.91 -0.15 -21.32
C TYR A 24 -3.64 -0.61 -22.57
N SER A 25 -4.74 0.08 -22.91
CA SER A 25 -5.61 -0.36 -24.01
C SER A 25 -4.98 -0.05 -25.38
N ARG A 26 -4.81 -1.08 -26.23
CA ARG A 26 -4.31 -0.93 -27.62
C ARG A 26 -5.17 0.05 -28.40
N GLY A 27 -4.53 0.91 -29.20
CA GLY A 27 -5.20 1.97 -29.96
C GLY A 27 -5.57 3.20 -29.14
N LYS A 28 -5.20 3.25 -27.85
CA LYS A 28 -5.29 4.45 -27.02
C LYS A 28 -3.92 5.09 -26.85
N GLU A 29 -3.92 6.39 -26.52
CA GLU A 29 -2.69 7.13 -26.24
C GLU A 29 -1.90 6.49 -25.09
N ASN A 30 -0.56 6.57 -25.18
CA ASN A 30 0.41 5.98 -24.25
C ASN A 30 0.33 4.44 -24.13
N PHE A 31 -0.25 3.72 -25.11
CA PHE A 31 -0.19 2.24 -25.15
C PHE A 31 1.24 1.70 -25.04
N ALA A 32 2.24 2.47 -25.51
CA ALA A 32 3.65 2.16 -25.36
C ALA A 32 4.07 1.83 -23.92
N LEU A 33 3.36 2.32 -22.90
CA LEU A 33 3.61 1.94 -21.50
C LEU A 33 3.39 0.44 -21.25
N SER A 34 2.43 -0.20 -21.93
CA SER A 34 2.14 -1.62 -21.72
C SER A 34 3.31 -2.50 -22.14
N ASN A 35 3.51 -3.63 -21.44
CA ASN A 35 4.48 -4.65 -21.86
C ASN A 35 4.06 -5.39 -23.15
N PHE A 36 2.82 -5.18 -23.59
CA PHE A 36 2.24 -5.73 -24.82
C PHE A 36 2.46 -4.85 -26.05
N ASP A 37 3.10 -3.69 -25.89
CA ASP A 37 3.54 -2.85 -27.01
C ASP A 37 4.68 -3.53 -27.76
N ASP A 38 4.63 -3.44 -29.09
CA ASP A 38 5.58 -4.09 -30.01
C ASP A 38 6.54 -3.10 -30.69
N ASN A 39 6.56 -1.84 -30.22
CA ASN A 39 7.36 -0.76 -30.77
C ASN A 39 7.11 -0.53 -32.29
N ASN A 40 5.85 -0.56 -32.71
CA ASN A 40 5.44 -0.51 -34.11
C ASN A 40 6.06 -1.64 -34.95
N GLY A 41 6.08 -2.84 -34.38
CA GLY A 41 6.67 -4.03 -35.00
C GLY A 41 8.19 -4.14 -34.89
N ASN A 42 8.91 -3.11 -34.41
CA ASN A 42 10.38 -3.15 -34.32
C ASN A 42 10.91 -4.02 -33.17
N GLY A 43 10.07 -4.37 -32.19
CA GLY A 43 10.50 -5.11 -31.02
C GLY A 43 11.52 -4.36 -30.16
N TYR A 44 12.26 -5.14 -29.36
CA TYR A 44 13.26 -4.65 -28.43
C TYR A 44 14.45 -5.60 -28.31
N ASP A 45 15.64 -5.01 -28.33
CA ASP A 45 16.90 -5.71 -28.05
C ASP A 45 17.20 -5.64 -26.55
N PHE A 46 17.51 -6.76 -25.91
CA PHE A 46 17.88 -6.82 -24.48
C PHE A 46 19.25 -7.43 -24.30
N ASN A 47 19.99 -6.95 -23.30
CA ASN A 47 21.22 -7.60 -22.82
C ASN A 47 20.86 -8.54 -21.65
N ASP A 48 20.65 -9.80 -21.97
CA ASP A 48 20.33 -10.86 -21.01
C ASP A 48 21.60 -11.30 -20.24
N PRO A 49 21.52 -11.45 -18.91
CA PRO A 49 22.69 -11.82 -18.10
C PRO A 49 23.23 -13.22 -18.38
N ASP A 50 22.43 -14.14 -18.93
CA ASP A 50 22.79 -15.55 -19.09
C ASP A 50 23.13 -15.90 -20.55
N VAL A 51 22.45 -15.29 -21.52
CA VAL A 51 22.60 -15.62 -22.95
C VAL A 51 23.02 -14.45 -23.84
N GLY A 52 23.35 -13.29 -23.24
CA GLY A 52 23.79 -12.09 -23.94
C GLY A 52 22.66 -11.39 -24.69
N ASN A 53 22.95 -10.83 -25.86
CA ASN A 53 21.96 -10.06 -26.60
C ASN A 53 20.84 -10.97 -27.13
N VAL A 54 19.58 -10.61 -26.86
CA VAL A 54 18.37 -11.28 -27.34
C VAL A 54 17.40 -10.26 -27.92
N HIS A 55 16.61 -10.67 -28.90
CA HIS A 55 15.62 -9.81 -29.54
C HIS A 55 14.21 -10.35 -29.32
N PHE A 56 13.28 -9.51 -28.88
CA PHE A 56 11.89 -9.91 -28.68
C PHE A 56 10.89 -8.90 -29.24
N GLN A 57 9.79 -9.41 -29.78
CA GLN A 57 8.73 -8.59 -30.36
C GLN A 57 8.07 -7.65 -29.34
N THR A 58 7.97 -8.05 -28.07
CA THR A 58 7.45 -7.20 -26.98
C THR A 58 8.25 -7.42 -25.70
N SER A 59 8.20 -6.46 -24.77
CA SER A 59 8.87 -6.63 -23.48
C SER A 59 8.24 -7.70 -22.57
N GLU A 60 6.99 -8.10 -22.83
CA GLU A 60 6.35 -9.23 -22.16
C GLU A 60 7.10 -10.55 -22.40
N HIS A 61 7.65 -10.75 -23.61
CA HIS A 61 8.47 -11.92 -23.92
C HIS A 61 9.70 -11.96 -23.01
N TYR A 62 10.44 -10.85 -22.93
CA TYR A 62 11.64 -10.75 -22.10
C TYR A 62 11.32 -10.91 -20.60
N LEU A 63 10.22 -10.32 -20.12
CA LEU A 63 9.77 -10.47 -18.74
C LEU A 63 9.56 -11.94 -18.35
N HIS A 64 8.96 -12.72 -19.25
CA HIS A 64 8.79 -14.15 -19.05
C HIS A 64 10.07 -14.95 -19.28
N PHE A 65 10.95 -14.50 -20.19
CA PHE A 65 12.22 -15.14 -20.47
C PHE A 65 13.14 -15.11 -19.25
N GLN A 66 13.08 -14.03 -18.44
CA GLN A 66 13.81 -13.96 -17.16
C GLN A 66 13.36 -14.99 -16.12
N LYS A 67 12.21 -15.64 -16.30
CA LYS A 67 11.73 -16.67 -15.37
C LYS A 67 12.38 -18.03 -15.63
N LEU A 68 13.10 -18.17 -16.74
CA LEU A 68 13.77 -19.41 -17.14
C LEU A 68 15.13 -19.57 -16.45
N THR A 69 15.57 -20.80 -16.27
CA THR A 69 16.97 -21.11 -15.95
C THR A 69 17.88 -20.75 -17.14
N PRO A 70 19.19 -20.52 -16.94
CA PRO A 70 20.13 -20.29 -18.05
C PRO A 70 20.05 -21.37 -19.14
N GLU A 71 19.95 -22.64 -18.77
CA GLU A 71 19.87 -23.77 -19.70
C GLU A 71 18.55 -23.74 -20.50
N ALA A 72 17.45 -23.42 -19.82
CA ALA A 72 16.15 -23.28 -20.47
C ALA A 72 16.12 -22.07 -21.42
N LYS A 73 16.79 -20.96 -21.08
CA LYS A 73 16.92 -19.81 -21.99
C LYS A 73 17.58 -20.22 -23.31
N VAL A 74 18.70 -20.94 -23.25
CA VAL A 74 19.36 -21.47 -24.46
C VAL A 74 18.42 -22.37 -25.26
N LYS A 75 17.71 -23.29 -24.59
CA LYS A 75 16.76 -24.22 -25.21
C LYS A 75 15.58 -23.55 -25.90
N TYR A 76 15.01 -22.50 -25.32
CA TYR A 76 13.77 -21.87 -25.80
C TYR A 76 14.00 -20.60 -26.61
N ARG A 77 15.22 -20.06 -26.64
CA ARG A 77 15.57 -18.79 -27.29
C ARG A 77 14.99 -18.66 -28.69
N ASP A 78 15.41 -19.51 -29.63
CA ASP A 78 15.03 -19.39 -31.03
C ASP A 78 13.52 -19.37 -31.20
N LYS A 79 12.81 -20.23 -30.48
CA LYS A 79 11.35 -20.28 -30.53
C LYS A 79 10.71 -18.99 -30.01
N TRP A 80 11.22 -18.46 -28.90
CA TRP A 80 10.64 -17.28 -28.25
C TRP A 80 10.96 -15.98 -29.01
N GLU A 81 12.17 -15.85 -29.58
CA GLU A 81 12.55 -14.71 -30.42
C GLU A 81 11.70 -14.67 -31.72
N ASN A 82 11.27 -15.84 -32.22
CA ASN A 82 10.41 -15.96 -33.40
C ASN A 82 8.90 -16.02 -33.08
N THR A 83 8.49 -15.88 -31.82
CA THR A 83 7.06 -15.86 -31.45
C THR A 83 6.53 -14.42 -31.57
N PRO A 84 5.59 -14.13 -32.47
CA PRO A 84 5.16 -12.74 -32.70
C PRO A 84 4.19 -12.21 -31.64
N ARG A 85 3.40 -13.09 -31.02
CA ARG A 85 2.32 -12.68 -30.12
C ARG A 85 2.67 -12.98 -28.66
N PRO A 86 2.65 -11.98 -27.77
CA PRO A 86 2.92 -12.20 -26.35
C PRO A 86 1.93 -13.18 -25.71
N SER A 87 0.69 -13.24 -26.19
CA SER A 87 -0.32 -14.19 -25.72
C SER A 87 0.10 -15.65 -25.89
N ASP A 88 0.93 -15.94 -26.89
CA ASP A 88 1.35 -17.30 -27.19
C ASP A 88 2.47 -17.73 -26.23
N ILE A 89 3.43 -16.84 -25.92
CA ILE A 89 4.39 -17.06 -24.83
C ILE A 89 3.70 -17.24 -23.49
N LEU A 90 2.66 -16.46 -23.19
CA LEU A 90 1.90 -16.62 -21.93
C LEU A 90 1.21 -17.99 -21.82
N LYS A 91 0.72 -18.55 -22.93
CA LYS A 91 0.14 -19.90 -22.97
C LYS A 91 1.22 -20.98 -22.83
N GLU A 92 2.36 -20.79 -23.47
CA GLU A 92 3.48 -21.73 -23.42
C GLU A 92 4.14 -21.77 -22.05
N ASN A 93 4.32 -20.63 -21.40
CA ASN A 93 4.92 -20.51 -20.09
C ASN A 93 4.17 -21.35 -19.02
N LYS A 94 2.86 -21.55 -19.18
CA LYS A 94 2.04 -22.42 -18.30
C LYS A 94 2.34 -23.92 -18.48
N LYS A 95 3.01 -24.31 -19.55
CA LYS A 95 3.32 -25.70 -19.91
C LYS A 95 4.79 -26.06 -19.71
N LEU A 96 5.62 -25.11 -19.29
CA LEU A 96 7.03 -25.35 -19.05
C LEU A 96 7.22 -26.31 -17.86
N PRO A 97 8.17 -27.25 -17.93
CA PRO A 97 8.46 -28.12 -16.80
C PRO A 97 9.06 -27.28 -15.66
N PRO A 98 8.77 -27.60 -14.39
CA PRO A 98 9.32 -26.86 -13.25
C PRO A 98 10.86 -26.77 -13.22
N SER A 99 11.55 -27.75 -13.81
CA SER A 99 13.02 -27.76 -13.96
C SER A 99 13.56 -26.64 -14.85
N ASP A 100 12.74 -26.12 -15.77
CA ASP A 100 13.13 -25.08 -16.72
C ASP A 100 12.87 -23.67 -16.13
N LEU A 101 12.28 -23.58 -14.94
CA LEU A 101 11.93 -22.33 -14.28
C LEU A 101 12.93 -22.01 -13.15
N ARG A 102 13.51 -20.81 -13.21
CA ARG A 102 14.38 -20.24 -12.16
C ARG A 102 13.64 -20.00 -10.85
N TYR A 103 12.34 -19.73 -10.93
CA TYR A 103 11.49 -19.39 -9.79
C TYR A 103 10.39 -20.42 -9.61
N SER A 104 10.03 -20.70 -8.36
CA SER A 104 8.90 -21.58 -8.07
C SER A 104 7.57 -20.82 -8.21
N PHE A 105 6.57 -21.49 -8.76
CA PHE A 105 5.21 -20.96 -8.89
C PHE A 105 4.22 -21.95 -8.27
N LYS A 106 4.09 -21.92 -6.95
CA LYS A 106 3.18 -22.83 -6.23
C LYS A 106 1.76 -22.24 -6.23
N ASP A 107 0.76 -23.03 -6.60
CA ASP A 107 -0.65 -22.60 -6.68
C ASP A 107 -0.84 -21.33 -7.54
N ASN A 108 -0.09 -21.23 -8.64
CA ASN A 108 -0.02 -20.05 -9.52
C ASN A 108 0.43 -18.76 -8.83
N LYS A 109 1.06 -18.85 -7.65
CA LYS A 109 1.63 -17.69 -6.94
C LYS A 109 3.14 -17.65 -7.14
N PRO A 110 3.70 -16.48 -7.46
CA PRO A 110 5.14 -16.33 -7.59
C PRO A 110 5.86 -16.58 -6.26
N SER A 111 7.09 -17.08 -6.34
CA SER A 111 7.96 -17.21 -5.17
C SER A 111 8.45 -15.85 -4.66
N ALA A 112 8.97 -15.84 -3.43
CA ALA A 112 9.55 -14.64 -2.83
C ALA A 112 10.76 -14.12 -3.62
N GLU A 113 11.51 -15.01 -4.27
CA GLU A 113 12.64 -14.67 -5.13
C GLU A 113 12.18 -13.93 -6.39
N TRP A 114 11.10 -14.37 -7.06
CA TRP A 114 10.54 -13.61 -8.19
C TRP A 114 9.99 -12.26 -7.73
N ASP A 115 9.31 -12.23 -6.59
CA ASP A 115 8.79 -10.98 -6.04
C ASP A 115 9.89 -9.96 -5.72
N ARG A 116 11.08 -10.43 -5.33
CA ARG A 116 12.27 -9.59 -5.14
C ARG A 116 12.86 -9.12 -6.47
N ASP A 117 12.99 -10.00 -7.46
CA ASP A 117 13.77 -9.72 -8.68
C ASP A 117 12.96 -9.00 -9.76
N LYS A 118 11.64 -9.19 -9.82
CA LYS A 118 10.77 -8.67 -10.90
C LYS A 118 10.80 -7.15 -11.06
N VAL A 119 11.04 -6.41 -9.98
CA VAL A 119 11.16 -4.94 -10.02
C VAL A 119 12.39 -4.53 -10.81
N ALA A 120 13.54 -5.17 -10.57
CA ALA A 120 14.77 -4.89 -11.28
C ALA A 120 14.66 -5.29 -12.77
N VAL A 121 14.08 -6.46 -13.05
CA VAL A 121 13.79 -6.90 -14.42
C VAL A 121 12.91 -5.88 -15.14
N GLN A 122 11.82 -5.44 -14.51
CA GLN A 122 10.94 -4.45 -15.12
C GLN A 122 11.61 -3.08 -15.27
N MET A 123 12.54 -2.71 -14.40
CA MET A 123 13.31 -1.48 -14.56
C MET A 123 14.29 -1.56 -15.74
N GLN A 124 14.93 -2.70 -15.95
CA GLN A 124 15.73 -2.97 -17.16
C GLN A 124 14.85 -2.85 -18.41
N ILE A 125 13.64 -3.41 -18.37
CA ILE A 125 12.66 -3.28 -19.44
C ILE A 125 12.34 -1.80 -19.71
N ASN A 126 12.01 -1.03 -18.67
CA ASN A 126 11.68 0.40 -18.83
C ASN A 126 12.87 1.17 -19.42
N ALA A 127 14.10 0.91 -18.98
CA ALA A 127 15.30 1.54 -19.51
C ALA A 127 15.54 1.18 -20.99
N THR A 128 15.36 -0.08 -21.35
CA THR A 128 15.46 -0.58 -22.73
C THR A 128 14.41 0.05 -23.63
N LYS A 129 13.14 0.05 -23.20
CA LYS A 129 12.03 0.69 -23.92
C LYS A 129 12.27 2.18 -24.09
N TYR A 130 12.75 2.86 -23.05
CA TYR A 130 13.09 4.28 -23.12
C TYR A 130 14.17 4.56 -24.15
N ALA A 131 15.20 3.72 -24.24
CA ALA A 131 16.27 3.90 -25.21
C ALA A 131 15.82 3.63 -26.66
N GLN A 132 14.90 2.69 -26.88
CA GLN A 132 14.56 2.15 -28.21
C GLN A 132 13.19 2.57 -28.78
N SER A 133 12.28 3.11 -27.96
CA SER A 133 10.93 3.51 -28.37
C SER A 133 10.67 4.99 -28.06
N SER A 134 10.47 5.79 -29.10
CA SER A 134 10.09 7.20 -28.96
C SER A 134 8.76 7.35 -28.23
N SER A 135 7.75 6.55 -28.57
CA SER A 135 6.43 6.61 -27.93
C SER A 135 6.46 6.25 -26.44
N PHE A 136 7.31 5.31 -26.02
CA PHE A 136 7.52 5.05 -24.59
C PHE A 136 8.23 6.23 -23.92
N ARG A 137 9.29 6.76 -24.55
CA ARG A 137 10.03 7.93 -24.07
C ARG A 137 9.10 9.13 -23.85
N ASP A 138 8.22 9.41 -24.79
CA ASP A 138 7.22 10.48 -24.72
C ASP A 138 6.25 10.27 -23.56
N SER A 139 5.80 9.02 -23.35
CA SER A 139 4.90 8.67 -22.24
C SER A 139 5.56 8.89 -20.87
N ILE A 140 6.84 8.55 -20.74
CA ILE A 140 7.64 8.84 -19.54
C ILE A 140 7.81 10.34 -19.34
N ASN A 141 8.11 11.09 -20.40
CA ASN A 141 8.26 12.55 -20.32
C ASN A 141 6.97 13.25 -19.90
N LYS A 142 5.80 12.82 -20.40
CA LYS A 142 4.50 13.33 -19.93
C LYS A 142 4.32 13.19 -18.42
N SER A 143 4.77 12.08 -17.83
CA SER A 143 4.72 11.88 -16.38
C SER A 143 5.65 12.86 -15.64
N ILE A 144 6.87 13.05 -16.16
CA ILE A 144 7.84 14.01 -15.60
C ILE A 144 7.28 15.44 -15.67
N GLU A 145 6.75 15.85 -16.81
CA GLU A 145 6.22 17.20 -17.03
C GLU A 145 4.99 17.47 -16.17
N LEU A 146 4.05 16.53 -16.06
CA LEU A 146 2.94 16.64 -15.11
C LEU A 146 3.44 16.76 -13.68
N GLY A 147 4.40 15.93 -13.27
CA GLY A 147 4.98 15.99 -11.93
C GLY A 147 5.60 17.35 -11.60
N LYS A 148 6.28 17.97 -12.58
CA LYS A 148 6.81 19.34 -12.47
C LYS A 148 5.70 20.38 -12.33
N SER A 149 4.61 20.24 -13.10
CA SER A 149 3.48 21.19 -13.08
C SER A 149 2.79 21.29 -11.71
N PHE A 150 2.87 20.25 -10.87
CA PHE A 150 2.33 20.29 -9.51
C PHE A 150 3.13 21.18 -8.56
N ASN A 151 4.39 21.50 -8.89
CA ASN A 151 5.29 22.35 -8.11
C ASN A 151 5.39 21.97 -6.61
N ASP A 152 5.38 20.68 -6.29
CA ASP A 152 5.38 20.15 -4.93
C ASP A 152 6.69 19.43 -4.53
N GLY A 153 7.66 19.37 -5.46
CA GLY A 153 8.96 18.72 -5.24
C GLY A 153 8.91 17.20 -5.11
N LYS A 154 7.79 16.53 -5.39
CA LYS A 154 7.62 15.08 -5.15
C LYS A 154 7.92 14.20 -6.37
N GLY A 155 8.42 14.78 -7.46
CA GLY A 155 8.84 14.05 -8.67
C GLY A 155 7.72 13.87 -9.70
N ALA A 156 7.90 12.91 -10.61
CA ALA A 156 7.00 12.57 -11.70
C ALA A 156 5.59 12.19 -11.23
N ALA A 157 4.57 12.44 -12.06
CA ALA A 157 3.19 12.05 -11.79
C ALA A 157 3.04 10.51 -11.78
N VAL A 158 2.02 10.01 -11.08
CA VAL A 158 1.75 8.56 -11.07
C VAL A 158 1.47 8.07 -12.50
N ILE A 159 2.07 6.95 -12.87
CA ILE A 159 1.71 6.16 -14.04
C ILE A 159 0.87 4.96 -13.57
N ILE A 160 -0.27 4.73 -14.21
CA ILE A 160 -1.12 3.56 -13.95
C ILE A 160 -1.18 2.63 -15.16
N GLU A 161 -1.06 1.33 -14.87
CA GLU A 161 -1.42 0.27 -15.80
C GLU A 161 -2.89 -0.11 -15.52
N ASP A 162 -3.77 0.28 -16.43
CA ASP A 162 -5.22 0.10 -16.27
C ASP A 162 -5.71 -1.20 -16.90
N THR A 163 -5.60 -2.29 -16.15
CA THR A 163 -5.97 -3.64 -16.59
C THR A 163 -7.48 -3.92 -16.54
N SER A 164 -8.33 -2.90 -16.49
CA SER A 164 -9.79 -3.08 -16.35
C SER A 164 -10.45 -3.72 -17.56
N THR A 165 -9.86 -3.50 -18.74
CA THR A 165 -10.30 -4.06 -20.01
C THR A 165 -9.60 -5.39 -20.34
N ALA A 166 -8.69 -5.87 -19.48
CA ALA A 166 -8.02 -7.15 -19.68
C ALA A 166 -9.02 -8.31 -19.56
N ASP A 167 -8.90 -9.34 -20.41
CA ASP A 167 -9.77 -10.54 -20.34
C ASP A 167 -9.76 -11.17 -18.95
N HIS A 168 -8.57 -11.20 -18.32
CA HIS A 168 -8.35 -11.70 -16.97
C HIS A 168 -7.98 -10.53 -16.06
N VAL A 169 -8.63 -10.43 -14.91
CA VAL A 169 -8.35 -9.39 -13.94
C VAL A 169 -6.92 -9.57 -13.42
N GLU A 170 -6.05 -8.61 -13.73
CA GLU A 170 -4.66 -8.58 -13.31
C GLU A 170 -4.44 -7.42 -12.31
N THR A 171 -4.46 -7.74 -11.02
CA THR A 171 -4.34 -6.77 -9.92
C THR A 171 -2.93 -6.68 -9.34
N ASN A 172 -1.95 -7.44 -9.84
CA ASN A 172 -0.58 -7.37 -9.37
C ASN A 172 0.26 -6.46 -10.28
N TRP A 173 0.14 -6.64 -11.60
CA TRP A 173 0.85 -5.76 -12.54
C TRP A 173 0.10 -4.45 -12.78
N GLY A 174 -1.23 -4.47 -12.75
CA GLY A 174 -2.07 -3.29 -12.95
C GLY A 174 -2.95 -2.91 -11.76
N THR A 175 -3.83 -1.94 -12.02
CA THR A 175 -4.78 -1.37 -11.04
C THR A 175 -6.10 -2.14 -10.96
N GLY A 176 -6.47 -2.88 -12.00
CA GLY A 176 -7.72 -3.64 -12.08
C GLY A 176 -9.00 -2.79 -12.14
N PRO A 177 -10.17 -3.44 -12.35
CA PRO A 177 -11.46 -2.77 -12.49
C PRO A 177 -11.84 -1.83 -11.33
N ASP A 178 -11.58 -2.25 -10.10
CA ASP A 178 -11.96 -1.50 -8.90
C ASP A 178 -10.87 -0.52 -8.41
N GLY A 179 -9.73 -0.44 -9.11
CA GLY A 179 -8.59 0.43 -8.77
C GLY A 179 -7.74 -0.06 -7.60
N LYS A 180 -8.01 -1.25 -7.02
CA LYS A 180 -7.31 -1.76 -5.83
C LYS A 180 -6.01 -2.52 -6.12
N GLY A 181 -5.69 -2.75 -7.40
CA GLY A 181 -4.47 -3.45 -7.80
C GLY A 181 -3.19 -2.74 -7.36
N THR A 182 -2.11 -3.50 -7.23
CA THR A 182 -0.83 -3.02 -6.69
C THR A 182 -0.05 -2.17 -7.70
N ASN A 183 -0.43 -2.20 -8.98
CA ASN A 183 0.13 -1.36 -10.04
C ASN A 183 1.66 -1.47 -10.16
N ILE A 184 2.24 -2.67 -10.07
CA ILE A 184 3.70 -2.84 -10.13
C ILE A 184 4.28 -2.25 -11.41
N LEU A 185 3.64 -2.49 -12.57
CA LEU A 185 4.13 -1.97 -13.85
C LEU A 185 4.16 -0.42 -13.83
N GLY A 186 3.04 0.23 -13.52
CA GLY A 186 2.97 1.68 -13.44
C GLY A 186 3.90 2.29 -12.37
N ASN A 187 4.05 1.63 -11.21
CA ASN A 187 4.98 2.07 -10.16
C ASN A 187 6.44 2.00 -10.62
N THR A 188 6.83 0.94 -11.34
CA THR A 188 8.19 0.86 -11.90
C THR A 188 8.43 1.92 -12.97
N GLN A 189 7.44 2.25 -13.78
CA GLN A 189 7.57 3.30 -14.80
C GLN A 189 7.64 4.69 -14.16
N THR A 190 6.86 4.94 -13.10
CA THR A 190 6.93 6.18 -12.33
C THR A 190 8.29 6.34 -11.64
N ALA A 191 8.83 5.25 -11.09
CA ALA A 191 10.18 5.21 -10.52
C ALA A 191 11.25 5.51 -11.57
N PHE A 192 11.14 4.88 -12.73
CA PHE A 192 12.04 5.13 -13.86
C PHE A 192 11.96 6.59 -14.33
N ALA A 193 10.76 7.17 -14.41
CA ALA A 193 10.56 8.59 -14.74
C ALA A 193 11.28 9.52 -13.75
N ASN A 194 11.20 9.24 -12.44
CA ASN A 194 11.95 9.97 -11.41
C ASN A 194 13.46 9.84 -11.62
N MET A 195 13.96 8.63 -11.90
CA MET A 195 15.39 8.40 -12.14
C MET A 195 15.89 9.15 -13.38
N VAL A 196 15.09 9.19 -14.46
CA VAL A 196 15.40 9.98 -15.66
C VAL A 196 15.44 11.47 -15.34
N ALA A 197 14.42 12.00 -14.66
CA ALA A 197 14.34 13.42 -14.29
C ALA A 197 15.53 13.86 -13.42
N ASN A 198 15.99 12.98 -12.53
CA ASN A 198 17.10 13.22 -11.61
C ASN A 198 18.47 12.83 -12.18
N LYS A 199 18.55 12.38 -13.44
CA LYS A 199 19.78 11.87 -14.07
C LYS A 199 20.46 10.75 -13.28
N GLN A 200 19.66 9.93 -12.59
CA GLN A 200 20.12 8.79 -11.77
C GLN A 200 20.25 7.49 -12.58
N ILE A 201 19.92 7.51 -13.87
CA ILE A 201 20.05 6.37 -14.78
C ILE A 201 20.62 6.82 -16.11
N SER A 202 21.53 6.03 -16.68
CA SER A 202 22.02 6.25 -18.04
C SER A 202 20.88 6.00 -19.02
N THR A 203 20.67 6.94 -19.93
CA THR A 203 19.71 6.82 -21.04
C THR A 203 20.41 6.68 -22.38
N ALA A 204 21.75 6.65 -22.39
CA ALA A 204 22.58 6.49 -23.58
C ALA A 204 22.76 5.03 -23.98
N ASP A 205 22.72 4.10 -23.01
CA ASP A 205 22.81 2.68 -23.30
C ASP A 205 21.53 2.18 -23.94
N ARG A 206 21.65 1.65 -25.16
CA ARG A 206 20.52 1.06 -25.90
C ARG A 206 20.00 -0.23 -25.25
N THR A 207 20.90 -1.02 -24.65
CA THR A 207 20.61 -2.31 -24.02
C THR A 207 21.22 -2.39 -22.62
N PRO A 208 20.70 -1.62 -21.64
CA PRO A 208 21.24 -1.59 -20.29
C PRO A 208 21.20 -2.99 -19.66
N SER A 209 22.28 -3.38 -18.97
CA SER A 209 22.36 -4.71 -18.34
C SER A 209 21.54 -4.78 -17.05
N LEU A 210 20.99 -5.94 -16.71
CA LEU A 210 20.31 -6.15 -15.43
C LEU A 210 21.22 -5.83 -14.24
N LYS A 211 22.52 -6.17 -14.35
CA LYS A 211 23.52 -5.84 -13.34
C LYS A 211 23.55 -4.33 -13.07
N SER A 212 23.60 -3.48 -14.10
CA SER A 212 23.63 -2.02 -13.95
C SER A 212 22.41 -1.47 -13.19
N ILE A 213 21.25 -2.08 -13.40
CA ILE A 213 20.00 -1.72 -12.71
C ILE A 213 20.04 -2.16 -11.24
N THR A 214 20.44 -3.40 -10.97
CA THR A 214 20.49 -3.96 -9.62
C THR A 214 21.57 -3.32 -8.75
N SER A 215 22.68 -2.88 -9.33
CA SER A 215 23.74 -2.17 -8.61
C SER A 215 23.43 -0.68 -8.38
N ASN A 216 22.39 -0.14 -9.01
CA ASN A 216 22.01 1.26 -8.84
C ASN A 216 21.19 1.43 -7.55
N PRO A 217 21.71 2.14 -6.53
CA PRO A 217 21.00 2.31 -5.26
C PRO A 217 19.71 3.12 -5.39
N SER A 218 19.55 3.89 -6.48
CA SER A 218 18.34 4.68 -6.73
C SER A 218 17.16 3.83 -7.24
N SER A 219 17.41 2.63 -7.78
CA SER A 219 16.36 1.77 -8.35
C SER A 219 15.29 1.41 -7.31
N GLN A 220 15.73 0.88 -6.16
CA GLN A 220 14.82 0.44 -5.11
C GLN A 220 14.14 1.62 -4.39
N SER A 221 14.91 2.66 -4.05
CA SER A 221 14.37 3.84 -3.36
C SER A 221 13.35 4.61 -4.21
N SER A 222 13.60 4.73 -5.52
CA SER A 222 12.66 5.34 -6.47
C SER A 222 11.40 4.51 -6.63
N TYR A 223 11.51 3.17 -6.67
CA TYR A 223 10.36 2.28 -6.70
C TYR A 223 9.50 2.39 -5.44
N ASP A 224 10.13 2.39 -4.26
CA ASP A 224 9.42 2.54 -3.00
C ASP A 224 8.73 3.90 -2.87
N GLN A 225 9.34 4.97 -3.39
CA GLN A 225 8.71 6.29 -3.49
C GLN A 225 7.51 6.28 -4.43
N ALA A 226 7.67 5.76 -5.65
CA ALA A 226 6.58 5.66 -6.63
C ALA A 226 5.40 4.85 -6.09
N LYS A 227 5.68 3.70 -5.46
CA LYS A 227 4.68 2.87 -4.82
C LYS A 227 3.95 3.62 -3.71
N ARG A 228 4.67 4.34 -2.83
CA ARG A 228 4.02 5.19 -1.79
C ARG A 228 3.15 6.27 -2.41
N GLN A 229 3.63 6.94 -3.46
CA GLN A 229 2.89 7.98 -4.15
C GLN A 229 1.57 7.46 -4.76
N PHE A 230 1.60 6.26 -5.34
CA PHE A 230 0.40 5.59 -5.81
C PHE A 230 -0.50 5.20 -4.63
N GLN A 231 -0.02 4.37 -3.71
CA GLN A 231 -0.85 3.75 -2.67
C GLN A 231 -1.42 4.74 -1.66
N ASN A 232 -0.61 5.71 -1.23
CA ASN A 232 -1.00 6.68 -0.20
C ASN A 232 -1.55 7.98 -0.79
N GLY A 233 -1.39 8.20 -2.10
CA GLY A 233 -1.90 9.37 -2.81
C GLY A 233 -2.99 8.98 -3.79
N PHE A 234 -2.61 8.73 -5.04
CA PHE A 234 -3.52 8.63 -6.18
C PHE A 234 -4.55 7.48 -6.09
N GLN A 235 -4.19 6.34 -5.49
CA GLN A 235 -4.99 5.12 -5.51
C GLN A 235 -6.38 5.32 -4.88
N ASN A 236 -6.48 6.10 -3.80
CA ASN A 236 -7.77 6.36 -3.16
C ASN A 236 -8.71 7.12 -4.09
N THR A 237 -8.19 8.10 -4.83
CA THR A 237 -8.97 8.83 -5.84
C THR A 237 -9.43 7.91 -6.96
N LEU A 238 -8.55 7.00 -7.43
CA LEU A 238 -8.92 6.00 -8.44
C LEU A 238 -10.04 5.07 -7.96
N ILE A 239 -9.91 4.50 -6.77
CA ILE A 239 -10.91 3.61 -6.17
C ILE A 239 -12.27 4.33 -6.07
N ASN A 240 -12.28 5.57 -5.56
CA ASN A 240 -13.51 6.34 -5.41
C ASN A 240 -14.14 6.70 -6.77
N THR A 241 -13.31 7.05 -7.76
CA THR A 241 -13.78 7.35 -9.12
C THR A 241 -14.40 6.12 -9.77
N ARG A 242 -13.76 4.95 -9.62
CA ARG A 242 -14.29 3.68 -10.11
C ARG A 242 -15.55 3.24 -9.41
N ALA A 243 -15.63 3.43 -8.09
CA ALA A 243 -16.84 3.15 -7.32
C ALA A 243 -18.04 4.01 -7.78
N LYS A 244 -17.83 5.30 -8.03
CA LYS A 244 -18.87 6.19 -8.58
C LYS A 244 -19.32 5.76 -9.98
N ALA A 245 -18.38 5.41 -10.85
CA ALA A 245 -18.70 4.93 -12.20
C ALA A 245 -19.51 3.61 -12.18
N ALA A 246 -19.14 2.68 -11.29
CA ALA A 246 -19.85 1.42 -11.12
C ALA A 246 -21.27 1.64 -10.55
N GLN A 247 -21.40 2.51 -9.54
CA GLN A 247 -22.68 2.89 -8.96
C GLN A 247 -23.63 3.49 -10.01
N ALA A 248 -23.14 4.37 -10.88
CA ALA A 248 -23.93 4.97 -11.95
C ALA A 248 -24.45 3.93 -12.97
N ARG A 249 -23.84 2.74 -13.02
CA ARG A 249 -24.24 1.62 -13.89
C ARG A 249 -24.97 0.50 -13.13
N GLY A 250 -25.16 0.62 -11.82
CA GLY A 250 -25.79 -0.40 -10.98
C GLY A 250 -24.99 -1.70 -10.88
N ILE A 251 -23.65 -1.65 -10.98
CA ILE A 251 -22.78 -2.83 -10.92
C ILE A 251 -21.75 -2.72 -9.77
N ASP A 252 -21.20 -3.85 -9.34
CA ASP A 252 -20.04 -3.86 -8.44
C ASP A 252 -18.78 -3.32 -9.15
N PRO A 253 -17.93 -2.51 -8.49
CA PRO A 253 -16.70 -1.98 -9.09
C PRO A 253 -15.76 -3.06 -9.67
N TYR A 254 -15.76 -4.27 -9.10
CA TYR A 254 -14.97 -5.39 -9.60
C TYR A 254 -15.36 -5.80 -11.03
N TYR A 255 -16.63 -5.59 -11.43
CA TYR A 255 -17.13 -5.92 -12.77
C TYR A 255 -17.08 -4.73 -13.74
N LEU A 256 -16.51 -3.59 -13.35
CA LEU A 256 -16.39 -2.41 -14.20
C LEU A 256 -15.32 -2.61 -15.27
N ARG A 257 -15.66 -3.31 -16.36
CA ARG A 257 -14.79 -3.59 -17.52
C ARG A 257 -14.67 -2.38 -18.46
N THR A 258 -14.27 -1.24 -17.93
CA THR A 258 -14.10 0.00 -18.70
C THR A 258 -12.81 0.69 -18.28
N ASP A 259 -12.03 1.09 -19.29
CA ASP A 259 -10.82 1.88 -19.10
C ASP A 259 -11.13 3.18 -18.33
N THR A 260 -10.23 3.61 -17.44
CA THR A 260 -10.38 4.78 -16.55
C THR A 260 -10.71 6.00 -17.37
N SER A 261 -10.08 6.10 -18.53
CA SER A 261 -10.28 7.23 -19.40
C SER A 261 -11.64 7.31 -20.09
N ASP A 262 -12.39 6.21 -20.08
CA ASP A 262 -13.70 6.09 -20.73
C ASP A 262 -14.83 6.00 -19.69
N LEU A 263 -14.58 6.37 -18.42
CA LEU A 263 -15.60 6.42 -17.36
C LEU A 263 -16.59 7.59 -17.48
N GLY A 264 -16.33 8.55 -18.37
CA GLY A 264 -17.18 9.72 -18.64
C GLY A 264 -16.64 11.04 -18.09
N GLY A 265 -16.95 12.14 -18.79
CA GLY A 265 -16.37 13.48 -18.56
C GLY A 265 -16.69 14.13 -17.20
N SER A 266 -17.70 13.63 -16.49
CA SER A 266 -18.02 14.05 -15.12
C SER A 266 -17.06 13.47 -14.08
N LEU A 267 -16.45 12.31 -14.39
CA LEU A 267 -15.55 11.56 -13.50
C LEU A 267 -14.09 11.68 -13.91
N VAL A 268 -13.81 11.71 -15.21
CA VAL A 268 -12.44 11.72 -15.74
C VAL A 268 -12.34 12.71 -16.89
N ARG A 269 -11.29 13.52 -16.87
CA ARG A 269 -10.97 14.54 -17.89
C ARG A 269 -9.51 14.39 -18.32
N ARG A 270 -9.16 14.98 -19.46
CA ARG A 270 -7.74 15.14 -19.82
C ARG A 270 -7.09 16.14 -18.86
N ALA A 271 -5.96 15.77 -18.30
CA ALA A 271 -5.09 16.68 -17.57
C ALA A 271 -4.32 17.56 -18.56
N ALA A 272 -3.90 18.75 -18.11
CA ALA A 272 -3.20 19.73 -18.95
C ALA A 272 -1.98 20.26 -18.21
N LEU A 273 -0.86 20.37 -18.91
CA LEU A 273 0.45 20.70 -18.34
C LEU A 273 0.54 22.09 -17.67
N ASN A 274 -0.42 22.99 -17.91
CA ASN A 274 -0.43 24.38 -17.41
C ASN A 274 -1.50 24.66 -16.34
N GLY A 275 -1.99 23.64 -15.62
CA GLY A 275 -2.90 23.82 -14.48
C GLY A 275 -4.32 24.29 -14.83
N THR A 276 -4.60 24.63 -16.08
CA THR A 276 -5.95 24.86 -16.59
C THR A 276 -6.47 23.58 -17.22
N VAL A 277 -7.43 22.92 -16.55
CA VAL A 277 -8.25 21.89 -17.21
C VAL A 277 -8.80 22.54 -18.49
N GLN A 278 -8.62 21.91 -19.66
CA GLN A 278 -9.35 22.34 -20.85
C GLN A 278 -10.84 22.13 -20.55
N MET A 279 -11.49 23.17 -20.04
CA MET A 279 -12.93 23.28 -19.95
C MET A 279 -13.40 23.39 -21.39
N THR A 280 -13.67 22.27 -22.05
CA THR A 280 -14.57 22.34 -23.19
C THR A 280 -15.93 22.68 -22.60
N PRO A 281 -16.52 23.86 -22.88
CA PRO A 281 -17.86 24.17 -22.41
C PRO A 281 -18.78 23.04 -22.86
N MET A 282 -19.65 22.56 -21.96
CA MET A 282 -20.81 21.77 -22.37
C MET A 282 -21.67 22.69 -23.24
N THR A 283 -21.40 22.68 -24.54
CA THR A 283 -22.45 22.97 -25.51
C THR A 283 -23.34 21.75 -25.49
N SER A 284 -24.51 21.92 -24.90
CA SER A 284 -25.68 21.10 -25.16
C SER A 284 -25.95 21.13 -26.67
N SER A 285 -25.28 20.27 -27.44
CA SER A 285 -25.70 19.96 -28.80
C SER A 285 -26.99 19.14 -28.73
N THR A 286 -28.07 19.89 -28.53
CA THR A 286 -29.39 19.51 -29.00
C THR A 286 -29.31 19.40 -30.52
N GLY A 287 -29.44 18.18 -31.03
CA GLY A 287 -29.41 17.93 -32.46
C GLY A 287 -29.49 16.46 -32.78
N PHE A 288 -30.59 15.79 -32.41
CA PHE A 288 -31.29 14.80 -33.22
C PHE A 288 -32.70 14.56 -32.63
N ASN A 289 -33.65 14.32 -33.52
CA ASN A 289 -35.10 14.54 -33.42
C ASN A 289 -35.90 13.60 -32.48
N GLN A 290 -36.97 14.16 -31.86
CA GLN A 290 -38.33 13.61 -31.56
C GLN A 290 -38.45 12.23 -30.83
N ALA A 291 -39.33 11.93 -29.86
CA ALA A 291 -40.42 12.54 -29.08
C ALA A 291 -40.78 11.54 -27.92
N PRO A 292 -41.90 11.68 -27.15
CA PRO A 292 -42.00 12.29 -25.83
C PRO A 292 -42.18 11.30 -24.65
N SER A 293 -41.63 11.60 -23.47
CA SER A 293 -42.05 10.95 -22.22
C SER A 293 -42.04 11.90 -21.02
N ASN A 294 -42.82 12.98 -21.12
CA ASN A 294 -43.09 13.92 -20.02
C ASN A 294 -44.09 13.35 -18.99
N ARG A 295 -43.82 12.16 -18.42
CA ARG A 295 -44.68 11.59 -17.37
C ARG A 295 -43.96 11.00 -16.16
N ILE A 296 -42.62 10.90 -16.17
CA ILE A 296 -41.84 10.37 -15.04
C ILE A 296 -41.22 11.49 -14.18
N ASP A 297 -40.87 12.63 -14.75
CA ASP A 297 -40.21 13.73 -14.02
C ASP A 297 -41.15 14.55 -13.10
N GLN A 298 -42.46 14.44 -13.28
CA GLN A 298 -43.44 15.08 -12.38
C GLN A 298 -43.82 14.21 -11.17
N LEU A 299 -43.42 12.93 -11.14
CA LEU A 299 -43.70 11.99 -10.02
C LEU A 299 -42.53 11.90 -9.01
N SER A 300 -41.31 12.29 -9.39
CA SER A 300 -40.13 12.28 -8.50
C SER A 300 -40.02 13.52 -7.60
N GLN A 301 -40.65 14.64 -7.96
CA GLN A 301 -40.61 15.87 -7.16
C GLN A 301 -41.63 15.93 -6.00
N LYS A 302 -42.47 14.90 -5.81
CA LYS A 302 -43.50 14.87 -4.73
C LYS A 302 -43.29 13.81 -3.64
N MET A 303 -42.19 13.05 -3.63
CA MET A 303 -41.96 11.99 -2.62
C MET A 303 -40.70 12.13 -1.74
N HIS A 304 -39.90 13.20 -1.86
CA HIS A 304 -38.71 13.38 -1.02
C HIS A 304 -38.68 14.71 -0.25
N SER A 305 -39.82 15.09 0.33
CA SER A 305 -39.83 15.91 1.55
C SER A 305 -39.85 14.97 2.77
N THR A 306 -39.06 15.31 3.78
CA THR A 306 -38.89 14.62 5.08
C THR A 306 -38.19 13.25 5.09
N ARG A 307 -36.85 13.29 5.08
CA ARG A 307 -36.03 12.41 5.94
C ARG A 307 -34.76 13.15 6.36
N GLN A 308 -34.72 13.59 7.61
CA GLN A 308 -33.47 13.94 8.28
C GLN A 308 -32.61 12.68 8.35
N SER A 309 -31.61 12.56 7.46
CA SER A 309 -30.57 11.55 7.55
C SER A 309 -29.37 12.13 8.29
N ALA A 310 -28.92 11.37 9.29
CA ALA A 310 -27.87 11.71 10.24
C ALA A 310 -26.58 12.27 9.62
N ASN A 311 -25.96 13.20 10.36
CA ASN A 311 -24.66 13.79 10.06
C ASN A 311 -23.60 12.72 9.73
N PRO A 312 -22.83 12.88 8.64
CA PRO A 312 -21.60 12.11 8.46
C PRO A 312 -20.58 12.55 9.53
N ILE A 313 -20.00 11.57 10.24
CA ILE A 313 -18.93 11.81 11.20
C ILE A 313 -17.70 12.32 10.44
N SER A 314 -17.41 13.61 10.61
CA SER A 314 -16.18 14.26 10.18
C SER A 314 -15.00 13.73 11.00
N PHE A 315 -14.00 13.13 10.36
CA PHE A 315 -12.70 12.86 10.96
C PHE A 315 -11.80 14.07 10.69
N GLY A 316 -11.92 15.08 11.56
CA GLY A 316 -10.95 16.16 11.62
C GLY A 316 -9.55 15.64 11.94
N ALA A 317 -8.53 16.47 11.71
CA ALA A 317 -7.15 16.22 12.12
C ALA A 317 -7.06 16.06 13.65
N ASN A 318 -7.28 14.85 14.16
CA ASN A 318 -7.23 14.60 15.59
C ASN A 318 -5.77 14.42 16.01
N ASN A 319 -5.24 15.45 16.68
CA ASN A 319 -4.02 15.38 17.47
C ASN A 319 -4.08 14.21 18.47
N PRO A 320 -2.93 13.68 18.95
CA PRO A 320 -2.92 12.67 20.02
C PRO A 320 -3.79 13.09 21.20
N LEU A 321 -4.49 12.15 21.83
CA LEU A 321 -5.30 12.49 23.01
C LEU A 321 -4.36 12.98 24.12
N THR A 322 -4.65 14.17 24.62
CA THR A 322 -3.99 14.72 25.80
C THR A 322 -4.83 14.38 27.02
N PHE A 323 -4.31 13.55 27.92
CA PHE A 323 -4.99 13.23 29.16
C PHE A 323 -4.69 14.30 30.21
N LYS A 324 -5.70 14.64 31.01
CA LYS A 324 -5.56 15.56 32.15
C LYS A 324 -5.38 14.77 33.43
N THR A 325 -4.42 15.13 34.26
CA THR A 325 -4.27 14.52 35.58
C THR A 325 -5.40 14.98 36.49
N VAL A 326 -5.95 14.05 37.28
CA VAL A 326 -6.92 14.35 38.33
C VAL A 326 -6.45 13.71 39.63
N PRO A 327 -6.40 14.46 40.74
CA PRO A 327 -6.04 13.90 42.04
C PRO A 327 -7.15 12.95 42.50
N VAL A 328 -6.76 11.77 42.98
CA VAL A 328 -7.71 10.78 43.50
C VAL A 328 -7.10 10.01 44.67
N SER A 329 -7.93 9.69 45.67
CA SER A 329 -7.53 8.74 46.70
C SER A 329 -7.48 7.33 46.10
N VAL A 330 -6.27 6.76 46.00
CA VAL A 330 -6.00 5.41 45.47
C VAL A 330 -6.85 4.34 46.18
N ALA A 331 -7.15 4.53 47.46
CA ALA A 331 -7.84 3.57 48.31
C ALA A 331 -9.33 3.36 47.97
N THR A 332 -9.98 4.29 47.25
CA THR A 332 -11.45 4.25 47.01
C THR A 332 -11.87 4.00 45.56
N ALA A 333 -10.98 4.24 44.58
CA ALA A 333 -11.35 4.18 43.17
C ALA A 333 -11.28 2.76 42.56
N GLY A 334 -10.27 1.96 42.93
CA GLY A 334 -10.02 0.65 42.33
C GLY A 334 -9.83 0.68 40.80
N PHE A 335 -9.83 -0.50 40.16
CA PHE A 335 -9.75 -0.62 38.70
C PHE A 335 -10.95 -0.01 37.97
N GLN A 336 -12.13 -0.04 38.59
CA GLN A 336 -13.34 0.54 38.00
C GLN A 336 -13.21 2.07 37.90
N GLY A 337 -12.76 2.73 38.96
CA GLY A 337 -12.50 4.18 38.95
C GLY A 337 -11.38 4.56 37.98
N LEU A 338 -10.33 3.74 37.87
CA LEU A 338 -9.30 3.93 36.84
C LEU A 338 -9.89 3.87 35.42
N ARG A 339 -10.70 2.84 35.12
CA ARG A 339 -11.37 2.70 33.81
C ARG A 339 -12.26 3.89 33.50
N ASP A 340 -13.04 4.35 34.48
CA ASP A 340 -13.99 5.44 34.27
C ASP A 340 -13.29 6.81 34.13
N ALA A 341 -12.16 7.03 34.82
CA ALA A 341 -11.32 8.20 34.61
C ALA A 341 -10.71 8.20 33.19
N LEU A 342 -10.14 7.08 32.75
CA LEU A 342 -9.53 6.98 31.41
C LEU A 342 -10.55 7.18 30.28
N LYS A 343 -11.80 6.70 30.43
CA LYS A 343 -12.91 6.99 29.49
C LYS A 343 -13.25 8.48 29.39
N LYS A 344 -12.94 9.26 30.43
CA LYS A 344 -13.11 10.72 30.48
C LYS A 344 -11.85 11.49 30.08
N GLN A 345 -10.84 10.80 29.52
CA GLN A 345 -9.52 11.36 29.21
C GLN A 345 -8.80 11.93 30.45
N GLN A 346 -8.99 11.29 31.60
CA GLN A 346 -8.37 11.66 32.86
C GLN A 346 -7.37 10.59 33.31
N ILE A 347 -6.21 11.01 33.79
CA ILE A 347 -5.24 10.14 34.47
C ILE A 347 -5.43 10.35 35.97
N PRO A 348 -5.93 9.34 36.70
CA PRO A 348 -5.99 9.42 38.15
C PRO A 348 -4.56 9.34 38.72
N VAL A 349 -4.19 10.32 39.54
CA VAL A 349 -2.85 10.48 40.14
C VAL A 349 -2.98 10.47 41.66
N ALA A 350 -2.08 9.75 42.32
CA ALA A 350 -1.97 9.70 43.79
C ALA A 350 -1.23 10.92 44.35
N ASP A 351 -1.27 11.12 45.67
CA ASP A 351 -0.66 12.29 46.33
C ASP A 351 0.86 12.39 46.13
N ASN A 352 1.52 11.26 45.83
CA ASN A 352 2.94 11.19 45.51
C ASN A 352 3.27 11.51 44.03
N GLY A 353 2.27 11.90 43.24
CA GLY A 353 2.45 12.28 41.84
C GLY A 353 2.46 11.12 40.84
N HIS A 354 2.41 9.87 41.29
CA HIS A 354 2.36 8.70 40.41
C HIS A 354 0.93 8.39 39.95
N SER A 355 0.76 7.93 38.72
CA SER A 355 -0.56 7.49 38.24
C SER A 355 -1.00 6.22 38.98
N LEU A 356 -2.31 5.95 39.02
CA LEU A 356 -2.78 4.65 39.52
C LEU A 356 -2.27 3.48 38.67
N ILE A 357 -1.96 3.70 37.39
CA ILE A 357 -1.33 2.67 36.53
C ILE A 357 0.07 2.35 37.08
N ASP A 358 0.86 3.37 37.43
CA ASP A 358 2.19 3.19 38.04
C ASP A 358 2.08 2.39 39.34
N TYR A 359 1.12 2.74 40.20
CA TYR A 359 0.86 2.03 41.45
C TYR A 359 0.57 0.53 41.21
N TYR A 360 -0.36 0.20 40.31
CA TYR A 360 -0.72 -1.20 40.07
C TYR A 360 0.41 -2.02 39.44
N LEU A 361 1.27 -1.41 38.62
CA LEU A 361 2.38 -2.11 37.98
C LEU A 361 3.59 -2.28 38.92
N SER A 362 3.91 -1.24 39.71
CA SER A 362 5.10 -1.21 40.58
C SER A 362 4.87 -1.78 41.98
N ALA A 363 3.71 -1.48 42.60
CA ALA A 363 3.47 -1.72 44.02
C ALA A 363 2.54 -2.91 44.31
N SER A 364 1.74 -3.36 43.33
CA SER A 364 0.89 -4.54 43.55
C SER A 364 1.71 -5.81 43.69
N SER A 365 1.35 -6.69 44.63
CA SER A 365 1.87 -8.05 44.72
C SER A 365 1.06 -9.06 43.90
N ASP A 366 -0.15 -8.69 43.49
CA ASP A 366 -1.07 -9.53 42.73
C ASP A 366 -0.80 -9.46 41.22
N ASN A 367 -0.48 -10.60 40.62
CA ASN A 367 -0.21 -10.70 39.18
C ASN A 367 -1.44 -10.38 38.33
N LYS A 368 -2.65 -10.67 38.82
CA LYS A 368 -3.90 -10.37 38.09
C LYS A 368 -4.08 -8.86 37.94
N SER A 369 -3.85 -8.11 39.02
CA SER A 369 -3.84 -6.66 39.01
C SER A 369 -2.78 -6.09 38.07
N LYS A 370 -1.55 -6.63 38.08
CA LYS A 370 -0.50 -6.19 37.14
C LYS A 370 -0.90 -6.42 35.68
N MET A 371 -1.46 -7.58 35.37
CA MET A 371 -1.94 -7.90 34.04
C MET A 371 -3.06 -6.96 33.61
N GLU A 372 -4.04 -6.70 34.47
CA GLU A 372 -5.14 -5.78 34.15
C GLU A 372 -4.64 -4.35 33.91
N ALA A 373 -3.70 -3.88 34.72
CA ALA A 373 -3.05 -2.59 34.52
C ALA A 373 -2.24 -2.53 33.21
N ALA A 374 -1.51 -3.59 32.86
CA ALA A 374 -0.75 -3.67 31.61
C ALA A 374 -1.67 -3.64 30.37
N HIS A 375 -2.80 -4.34 30.43
CA HIS A 375 -3.82 -4.30 29.38
C HIS A 375 -4.47 -2.92 29.24
N LEU A 376 -4.79 -2.25 30.36
CA LEU A 376 -5.34 -0.90 30.34
C LEU A 376 -4.34 0.11 29.79
N LEU A 377 -3.09 0.07 30.27
CA LEU A 377 -2.02 0.93 29.78
C LEU A 377 -1.86 0.78 28.26
N THR A 378 -1.73 -0.45 27.76
CA THR A 378 -1.52 -0.69 26.32
C THR A 378 -2.74 -0.25 25.50
N GLY A 379 -3.96 -0.56 25.96
CA GLY A 379 -5.18 -0.17 25.25
C GLY A 379 -5.37 1.35 25.17
N TYR A 380 -5.10 2.08 26.25
CA TYR A 380 -5.21 3.53 26.26
C TYR A 380 -4.02 4.24 25.62
N ALA A 381 -2.83 3.62 25.62
CA ALA A 381 -1.69 4.06 24.82
C ALA A 381 -2.03 4.05 23.32
N VAL A 382 -2.67 2.98 22.84
CA VAL A 382 -3.16 2.91 21.44
C VAL A 382 -4.19 4.01 21.17
N LYS A 383 -5.20 4.17 22.03
CA LYS A 383 -6.22 5.23 21.90
C LYS A 383 -5.61 6.63 21.91
N SER A 384 -4.57 6.85 22.72
CA SER A 384 -3.85 8.13 22.82
C SER A 384 -3.17 8.47 21.50
N VAL A 385 -2.35 7.57 20.97
CA VAL A 385 -1.68 7.74 19.67
C VAL A 385 -2.71 8.03 18.58
N MET A 386 -3.80 7.25 18.56
CA MET A 386 -4.86 7.40 17.57
C MET A 386 -5.65 8.70 17.68
N GLY A 387 -5.60 9.41 18.81
CA GLY A 387 -6.41 10.61 19.00
C GLY A 387 -7.91 10.29 19.13
N ASN A 388 -8.27 9.06 19.51
CA ASN A 388 -9.66 8.61 19.47
C ASN A 388 -9.93 7.50 20.50
N LEU A 389 -10.75 7.81 21.52
CA LEU A 389 -11.15 6.87 22.57
C LEU A 389 -12.02 5.71 22.04
N ALA A 390 -12.68 5.88 20.90
CA ALA A 390 -13.53 4.84 20.31
C ALA A 390 -12.75 3.76 19.55
N VAL A 391 -11.43 3.92 19.35
CA VAL A 391 -10.63 2.91 18.64
C VAL A 391 -10.61 1.61 19.44
N GLU A 392 -11.01 0.52 18.80
CA GLU A 392 -10.93 -0.82 19.35
C GLU A 392 -9.64 -1.49 18.88
N SER A 393 -8.91 -2.10 19.82
CA SER A 393 -7.71 -2.87 19.52
C SER A 393 -7.60 -4.05 20.47
N ARG A 394 -7.15 -5.19 19.96
CA ARG A 394 -6.83 -6.38 20.78
C ARG A 394 -5.32 -6.52 20.90
N MET A 395 -4.85 -6.66 22.13
CA MET A 395 -3.45 -6.94 22.44
C MET A 395 -3.25 -8.45 22.66
N SER A 396 -2.17 -9.00 22.08
CA SER A 396 -1.62 -10.31 22.43
C SER A 396 -0.09 -10.27 22.36
N VAL A 397 0.60 -11.27 22.89
CA VAL A 397 2.07 -11.39 22.81
C VAL A 397 2.46 -12.46 21.79
N VAL A 398 3.57 -12.24 21.07
CA VAL A 398 4.17 -13.22 20.15
C VAL A 398 5.67 -13.33 20.36
N ASP A 399 6.26 -14.47 19.97
CA ASP A 399 7.71 -14.59 19.82
C ASP A 399 8.19 -13.65 18.71
N ASN A 400 9.30 -12.96 18.94
CA ASN A 400 9.88 -12.05 17.97
C ASN A 400 11.07 -12.72 17.28
N ILE A 401 10.79 -13.41 16.17
CA ILE A 401 11.75 -14.24 15.41
C ILE A 401 12.63 -13.46 14.41
N GLY A 402 12.77 -12.14 14.59
CA GLY A 402 13.70 -11.35 13.77
C GLY A 402 15.15 -11.80 13.99
N LYS A 403 15.96 -11.93 12.92
CA LYS A 403 17.39 -12.23 13.05
C LYS A 403 18.08 -11.04 13.75
N SER A 404 18.33 -11.16 15.05
CA SER A 404 19.21 -10.24 15.77
C SER A 404 20.58 -10.24 15.10
N THR A 405 21.05 -9.04 14.73
CA THR A 405 22.40 -8.84 14.20
C THR A 405 23.27 -8.23 15.29
N ALA A 406 24.59 -8.19 15.10
CA ALA A 406 25.50 -7.50 16.02
C ALA A 406 25.15 -6.01 16.24
N ALA A 407 24.45 -5.39 15.27
CA ALA A 407 24.06 -3.98 15.30
C ALA A 407 22.61 -3.74 15.79
N ILE A 408 21.75 -4.77 15.79
CA ILE A 408 20.32 -4.64 16.14
C ILE A 408 19.93 -5.81 17.05
N LYS A 409 19.83 -5.55 18.35
CA LYS A 409 19.23 -6.48 19.32
C LYS A 409 17.71 -6.34 19.30
N HIS A 410 17.00 -7.43 19.04
CA HIS A 410 15.55 -7.48 19.18
C HIS A 410 15.15 -7.99 20.57
N ASP A 411 14.08 -7.44 21.14
CA ASP A 411 13.39 -8.07 22.27
C ASP A 411 12.95 -9.48 21.88
N ALA A 412 12.99 -10.44 22.81
CA ALA A 412 12.61 -11.83 22.55
C ALA A 412 11.12 -12.00 22.16
N HIS A 413 10.28 -11.03 22.54
CA HIS A 413 8.86 -11.00 22.24
C HIS A 413 8.47 -9.65 21.62
N ALA A 414 7.22 -9.55 21.18
CA ALA A 414 6.61 -8.29 20.80
C ALA A 414 5.13 -8.27 21.20
N LEU A 415 4.60 -7.09 21.50
CA LEU A 415 3.15 -6.88 21.64
C LEU A 415 2.54 -6.79 20.24
N LYS A 416 1.67 -7.75 19.91
CA LYS A 416 0.84 -7.75 18.72
C LYS A 416 -0.44 -6.96 19.01
N ILE A 417 -0.56 -5.79 18.40
CA ILE A 417 -1.77 -4.96 18.42
C ILE A 417 -2.58 -5.24 17.17
N GLU A 418 -3.77 -5.78 17.34
CA GLU A 418 -4.71 -6.11 16.28
C GLU A 418 -5.84 -5.08 16.22
N PHE A 419 -5.99 -4.45 15.07
CA PHE A 419 -7.03 -3.46 14.78
C PHE A 419 -8.20 -4.10 14.02
N LYS A 420 -9.34 -3.40 13.98
CA LYS A 420 -10.52 -3.85 13.25
C LYS A 420 -10.27 -3.87 11.74
N SER A 421 -9.37 -3.03 11.25
CA SER A 421 -9.06 -2.92 9.82
C SER A 421 -7.60 -2.61 9.54
N ALA A 422 -7.18 -2.88 8.29
CA ALA A 422 -5.87 -2.48 7.79
C ALA A 422 -5.68 -0.96 7.81
N ARG A 423 -6.77 -0.20 7.63
CA ARG A 423 -6.76 1.26 7.66
C ARG A 423 -6.37 1.79 9.04
N GLU A 424 -7.01 1.29 10.09
CA GLU A 424 -6.69 1.67 11.47
C GLU A 424 -5.25 1.30 11.84
N ALA A 425 -4.77 0.12 11.43
CA ALA A 425 -3.39 -0.29 11.67
C ALA A 425 -2.38 0.62 10.94
N SER A 426 -2.69 1.04 9.70
CA SER A 426 -1.86 1.96 8.92
C SER A 426 -1.85 3.36 9.51
N GLU A 427 -3.00 3.83 9.99
CA GLU A 427 -3.12 5.11 10.68
C GLU A 427 -2.34 5.12 12.00
N PHE A 428 -2.45 4.05 12.77
CA PHE A 428 -1.67 3.88 14.00
C PHE A 428 -0.17 3.89 13.71
N ALA A 429 0.29 3.13 12.71
CA ALA A 429 1.69 3.12 12.27
C ALA A 429 2.20 4.52 11.88
N ARG A 430 1.40 5.28 11.13
CA ARG A 430 1.71 6.66 10.74
C ARG A 430 1.87 7.56 11.96
N LYS A 431 0.90 7.52 12.87
CA LYS A 431 0.92 8.33 14.11
C LYS A 431 2.06 7.94 15.06
N LEU A 432 2.49 6.68 15.06
CA LEU A 432 3.72 6.27 15.76
C LEU A 432 4.96 6.92 15.14
N ALA A 433 5.08 6.94 13.80
CA ALA A 433 6.22 7.57 13.14
C ALA A 433 6.28 9.08 13.37
N GLU A 434 5.13 9.77 13.39
CA GLU A 434 5.02 11.20 13.79
C GLU A 434 5.54 11.44 15.21
N GLN A 435 5.45 10.43 16.07
CA GLN A 435 5.99 10.44 17.41
C GLN A 435 7.45 9.93 17.48
N GLY A 436 8.14 9.75 16.36
CA GLY A 436 9.52 9.24 16.34
C GLY A 436 9.64 7.77 16.73
N ILE A 437 8.53 7.02 16.66
CA ILE A 437 8.48 5.59 16.94
C ILE A 437 8.45 4.84 15.61
N THR A 438 9.63 4.39 15.19
CA THR A 438 9.89 3.79 13.87
C THR A 438 10.09 2.27 13.97
N SER A 439 10.23 1.62 12.82
CA SER A 439 10.56 0.21 12.69
C SER A 439 11.91 -0.09 13.37
N HIS A 440 11.92 -1.14 14.19
CA HIS A 440 13.14 -1.62 14.82
C HIS A 440 14.00 -2.43 13.83
N THR A 441 13.38 -3.11 12.87
CA THR A 441 14.06 -3.86 11.81
C THR A 441 14.66 -2.92 10.76
N PHE A 442 14.02 -1.77 10.54
CA PHE A 442 14.45 -0.76 9.57
C PHE A 442 14.46 0.62 10.23
N PRO A 443 15.53 0.98 10.97
CA PRO A 443 15.63 2.25 11.66
C PRO A 443 15.28 3.44 10.77
N GLY A 444 14.51 4.40 11.29
CA GLY A 444 14.05 5.58 10.54
C GLY A 444 12.85 5.34 9.61
N GLN A 445 12.41 4.10 9.40
CA GLN A 445 11.21 3.81 8.60
C GLN A 445 9.97 3.65 9.48
N MET A 446 8.80 4.00 8.98
CA MET A 446 7.53 3.73 9.69
C MET A 446 7.34 2.23 9.93
N LYS A 447 6.74 1.86 11.07
CA LYS A 447 6.29 0.47 11.29
C LYS A 447 5.30 0.09 10.20
N THR A 448 5.37 -1.14 9.69
CA THR A 448 4.47 -1.57 8.61
C THR A 448 3.38 -2.48 9.17
N PRO A 449 2.10 -2.29 8.80
CA PRO A 449 1.04 -3.24 9.12
C PRO A 449 1.33 -4.64 8.59
N GLN A 450 1.15 -5.64 9.45
CA GLN A 450 1.47 -7.05 9.20
C GLN A 450 0.24 -7.95 9.31
N GLY A 451 0.45 -9.25 9.13
CA GLY A 451 -0.61 -10.26 9.08
C GLY A 451 -1.31 -10.34 7.72
N LYS A 452 -2.13 -11.38 7.55
CA LYS A 452 -2.88 -11.65 6.30
C LYS A 452 -3.77 -10.48 5.89
N ASN A 453 -4.43 -9.85 6.87
CA ASN A 453 -5.37 -8.75 6.65
C ASN A 453 -4.74 -7.37 6.84
N LYS A 454 -3.41 -7.29 7.03
CA LYS A 454 -2.68 -6.02 7.26
C LYS A 454 -3.22 -5.18 8.43
N ASN A 455 -3.85 -5.82 9.42
CA ASN A 455 -4.46 -5.17 10.56
C ASN A 455 -3.64 -5.31 11.86
N LEU A 456 -2.38 -5.77 11.77
CA LEU A 456 -1.52 -6.03 12.94
C LEU A 456 -0.34 -5.05 12.98
N ILE A 457 -0.02 -4.52 14.16
CA ILE A 457 1.21 -3.77 14.43
C ILE A 457 1.93 -4.40 15.62
N PHE A 458 3.26 -4.50 15.51
CA PHE A 458 4.10 -5.04 16.58
C PHE A 458 4.84 -3.91 17.30
N LEU A 459 4.72 -3.90 18.62
CA LEU A 459 5.38 -2.97 19.52
C LEU A 459 6.42 -3.71 20.38
N THR A 460 7.61 -3.16 20.47
CA THR A 460 8.66 -3.59 21.40
C THR A 460 8.45 -2.94 22.77
N GLN A 461 9.26 -3.32 23.76
CA GLN A 461 9.25 -2.66 25.06
C GLN A 461 9.48 -1.15 24.93
N GLY A 462 10.52 -0.77 24.18
CA GLY A 462 10.87 0.63 23.96
C GLY A 462 9.80 1.44 23.21
N ASP A 463 8.96 0.79 22.39
CA ASP A 463 7.83 1.47 21.76
C ASP A 463 6.74 1.80 22.79
N LEU A 464 6.35 0.82 23.63
CA LEU A 464 5.33 1.03 24.67
C LEU A 464 5.78 2.09 25.67
N GLU A 465 7.05 2.05 26.08
CA GLU A 465 7.68 3.06 26.93
C GLU A 465 7.54 4.48 26.37
N LYS A 466 7.90 4.68 25.09
CA LYS A 466 7.79 5.99 24.43
C LYS A 466 6.35 6.47 24.30
N ILE A 467 5.40 5.57 24.02
CA ILE A 467 3.98 5.95 23.93
C ILE A 467 3.45 6.35 25.30
N ALA A 468 3.77 5.57 26.35
CA ALA A 468 3.33 5.84 27.72
C ALA A 468 3.87 7.19 28.22
N GLU A 469 5.15 7.48 27.99
CA GLU A 469 5.79 8.74 28.36
C GLU A 469 5.13 9.95 27.66
N LYS A 470 4.89 9.85 26.34
CA LYS A 470 4.24 10.93 25.57
C LYS A 470 2.80 11.16 25.95
N SER A 471 2.07 10.11 26.26
CA SER A 471 0.66 10.18 26.69
C SER A 471 0.49 10.53 28.16
N LYS A 472 1.58 10.50 28.93
CA LYS A 472 1.63 10.66 30.40
C LYS A 472 0.78 9.62 31.14
N LEU A 473 0.40 8.51 30.50
CA LEU A 473 -0.45 7.49 31.10
C LEU A 473 0.25 6.74 32.24
N ALA A 474 1.56 6.58 32.14
CA ALA A 474 2.42 5.94 33.14
C ALA A 474 3.87 6.38 32.93
N GLU A 475 4.71 6.17 33.93
CA GLU A 475 6.15 6.33 33.83
C GLU A 475 6.77 5.30 32.90
N LYS A 476 7.93 5.66 32.34
CA LYS A 476 8.71 4.77 31.46
C LYS A 476 9.01 3.42 32.12
N THR A 477 9.42 3.43 33.39
CA THR A 477 9.71 2.23 34.18
C THR A 477 8.47 1.33 34.33
N SER A 478 7.31 1.93 34.63
CA SER A 478 6.03 1.22 34.70
C SER A 478 5.61 0.63 33.37
N ALA A 479 5.80 1.35 32.27
CA ALA A 479 5.52 0.82 30.93
C ALA A 479 6.43 -0.37 30.57
N GLY A 480 7.70 -0.33 30.96
CA GLY A 480 8.61 -1.48 30.87
C GLY A 480 8.14 -2.67 31.73
N MET A 481 7.64 -2.41 32.94
CA MET A 481 7.04 -3.46 33.80
C MET A 481 5.79 -4.06 33.17
N ALA A 482 4.89 -3.25 32.60
CA ALA A 482 3.70 -3.73 31.91
C ALA A 482 4.05 -4.69 30.76
N TYR A 483 5.03 -4.31 29.94
CA TYR A 483 5.56 -5.17 28.87
C TYR A 483 6.09 -6.49 29.44
N LYS A 484 6.93 -6.41 30.48
CA LYS A 484 7.51 -7.59 31.12
C LYS A 484 6.43 -8.53 31.65
N THR A 485 5.45 -8.02 32.41
CA THR A 485 4.34 -8.80 32.98
C THR A 485 3.60 -9.60 31.90
N VAL A 486 3.22 -8.96 30.78
CA VAL A 486 2.47 -9.68 29.72
C VAL A 486 3.35 -10.68 28.96
N THR A 487 4.65 -10.43 28.83
CA THR A 487 5.57 -11.39 28.19
C THR A 487 5.91 -12.58 29.07
N GLU A 488 6.05 -12.39 30.39
CA GLU A 488 6.28 -13.48 31.35
C GLU A 488 5.06 -14.40 31.43
N ASP A 489 3.85 -13.84 31.49
CA ASP A 489 2.60 -14.60 31.45
C ASP A 489 2.47 -15.44 30.16
N PHE A 490 2.83 -14.85 29.01
CA PHE A 490 2.88 -15.56 27.73
C PHE A 490 3.88 -16.72 27.76
N GLN A 491 5.08 -16.52 28.30
CA GLN A 491 6.08 -17.57 28.42
C GLN A 491 5.61 -18.70 29.34
N GLN A 492 5.10 -18.38 30.52
CA GLN A 492 4.58 -19.36 31.48
C GLN A 492 3.44 -20.18 30.86
N SER A 493 2.51 -19.53 30.17
CA SER A 493 1.41 -20.18 29.44
C SER A 493 1.90 -21.12 28.33
N LYS A 494 2.99 -20.75 27.63
CA LYS A 494 3.61 -21.58 26.58
C LYS A 494 4.32 -22.80 27.17
N TYR A 495 5.02 -22.64 28.30
CA TYR A 495 5.66 -23.75 29.02
C TYR A 495 4.63 -24.74 29.56
N ALA A 496 3.55 -24.26 30.20
CA ALA A 496 2.47 -25.11 30.71
C ALA A 496 1.80 -25.96 29.61
N LYS A 497 1.55 -25.37 28.43
CA LYS A 497 1.02 -26.11 27.26
C LYS A 497 1.98 -27.17 26.75
N THR A 498 3.28 -26.89 26.77
CA THR A 498 4.30 -27.83 26.31
C THR A 498 4.42 -29.03 27.25
N GLN A 499 4.41 -28.79 28.57
CA GLN A 499 4.41 -29.86 29.59
C GLN A 499 3.13 -30.71 29.55
N SER A 500 1.96 -30.09 29.38
CA SER A 500 0.69 -30.81 29.22
C SER A 500 0.68 -31.69 27.96
N ASN A 501 1.20 -31.20 26.83
CA ASN A 501 1.33 -31.99 25.60
C ASN A 501 2.35 -33.13 25.71
N GLN A 502 3.40 -32.97 26.52
CA GLN A 502 4.36 -34.06 26.80
C GLN A 502 3.76 -35.13 27.71
N MET A 503 3.03 -34.74 28.77
CA MET A 503 2.35 -35.69 29.65
C MET A 503 1.26 -36.51 28.91
N ASN A 504 0.54 -35.89 27.97
CA ASN A 504 -0.47 -36.60 27.15
C ASN A 504 0.13 -37.56 26.12
N ARG A 505 1.40 -37.38 25.71
CA ARG A 505 2.10 -38.30 24.79
C ARG A 505 2.76 -39.48 25.51
N SER A 506 2.99 -39.37 26.81
CA SER A 506 3.52 -40.47 27.64
C SER A 506 2.45 -41.43 28.18
N VAL A 507 1.17 -41.19 27.86
CA VAL A 507 0.02 -42.02 28.28
C VAL A 507 -0.69 -42.67 27.08
N SER A 508 -0.15 -42.48 25.86
CA SER A 508 -0.55 -43.15 24.61
C SER A 508 0.59 -44.03 24.12
#